data_AF-A0A6N2CJF7-F1
#
_entry.id   AF-A0A6N2CJF7-F1
#
_cell.length_a   1.000
_cell.length_b   1.000
_cell.length_c   1.000
_cell.angle_alpha   90.00
_cell.angle_beta   90.00
_cell.angle_gamma   90.00
#
_symmetry.space_group_name_H-M   'P 1'
#
loop_
_entity.id
_entity.type
_entity.pdbx_description
1 polymer ?
#
loop_
_entity_poly.entity_id
_entity_poly.type
_entity_poly.pdbx_seq_one_letter_code
_entity_poly.pdbx_strand_id
1 'polypeptide(L)'
;MPEDMQLKLQGHRDAIDGIDRQVVELLNQRVLRDGGYDEAAVLEKVARFNPGPLSDATLQAIYNALMLAGLDPAAQATDPAIVDALDQEIVNHLNQRVQHASEIGRIKHANGADYYDPTREAQVMTKVCSLNPGPIKNHTLRSVYREVISGSIALEKRLVIAYLGPEATFTQQAAICNFGVSLDYRAMKTIPDVFAEVEAGRADYGVVPIENSTEGAVFHSMDMFIESSLHICSQVYLPIEHCLISQSPLEQIKEVHSKDQALGQCREWLRKHLPQAELVDVVSTAQAVRTAQENTSVAAVASELSAQRYGVPIQVRSIQDREDNVTRFLVVGKTRAKPLGEGRDKTSLVISLKDEPGALEKTLRPFGSRGINLSKIESRPSRRKAWDYLFFIDLIGHYQDPLVQEALAELEPHCSFVKWLGSYPNLRD
;
A
#
# COMPACT_ATOMS: atom_id res chain seq x y z
N MET A 1 -13.11 29.73 -0.58
CA MET A 1 -13.24 29.61 -2.05
C MET A 1 -14.51 30.33 -2.47
N PRO A 2 -14.52 31.03 -3.62
CA PRO A 2 -15.73 31.68 -4.16
C PRO A 2 -16.85 30.65 -4.45
N GLU A 3 -18.12 31.06 -4.32
CA GLU A 3 -19.30 30.19 -4.54
C GLU A 3 -19.33 29.55 -5.94
N ASP A 4 -19.00 30.31 -6.99
CA ASP A 4 -18.90 29.80 -8.38
C ASP A 4 -17.89 28.66 -8.52
N MET A 5 -16.82 28.69 -7.73
CA MET A 5 -15.78 27.66 -7.76
C MET A 5 -16.23 26.41 -7.00
N GLN A 6 -17.02 26.56 -5.93
CA GLN A 6 -17.64 25.44 -5.23
C GLN A 6 -18.68 24.74 -6.11
N LEU A 7 -19.49 25.50 -6.85
CA LEU A 7 -20.45 24.95 -7.82
C LEU A 7 -19.76 24.16 -8.94
N LYS A 8 -18.66 24.69 -9.50
CA LYS A 8 -17.86 23.95 -10.50
C LYS A 8 -17.26 22.67 -9.94
N LEU A 9 -16.69 22.72 -8.73
CA LEU A 9 -16.17 21.53 -8.05
C LEU A 9 -17.27 20.49 -7.81
N GLN A 10 -18.47 20.92 -7.45
CA GLN A 10 -19.60 20.01 -7.23
C GLN A 10 -20.04 19.36 -8.54
N GLY A 11 -20.15 20.12 -9.64
CA GLY A 11 -20.51 19.56 -10.95
C GLY A 11 -19.54 18.48 -11.43
N HIS A 12 -18.23 18.66 -11.26
CA HIS A 12 -17.25 17.62 -11.59
C HIS A 12 -17.34 16.40 -10.66
N ARG A 13 -17.65 16.58 -9.38
CA ARG A 13 -17.87 15.46 -8.46
C ARG A 13 -19.11 14.65 -8.84
N ASP A 14 -20.21 15.32 -9.16
CA ASP A 14 -21.44 14.65 -9.57
C ASP A 14 -21.25 13.89 -10.90
N ALA A 15 -20.45 14.44 -11.82
CA ALA A 15 -20.06 13.75 -13.05
C ALA A 15 -19.23 12.48 -12.77
N ILE A 16 -18.20 12.58 -11.91
CA ILE A 16 -17.41 11.41 -11.49
C ILE A 16 -18.31 10.36 -10.85
N ASP A 17 -19.28 10.77 -10.04
CA ASP A 17 -20.19 9.85 -9.37
C ASP A 17 -21.10 9.09 -10.36
N GLY A 18 -21.57 9.76 -11.41
CA GLY A 18 -22.32 9.14 -12.50
C GLY A 18 -21.47 8.15 -13.28
N ILE A 19 -20.23 8.54 -13.60
CA ILE A 19 -19.28 7.68 -14.32
C ILE A 19 -18.90 6.46 -13.48
N ASP A 20 -18.64 6.63 -12.18
CA ASP A 20 -18.27 5.53 -11.30
C ASP A 20 -19.36 4.46 -11.24
N ARG A 21 -20.64 4.85 -11.26
CA ARG A 21 -21.76 3.91 -11.34
C ARG A 21 -21.73 3.10 -12.64
N GLN A 22 -21.50 3.76 -13.77
CA GLN A 22 -21.44 3.11 -15.09
C GLN A 22 -20.25 2.16 -15.19
N VAL A 23 -19.06 2.61 -14.75
CA VAL A 23 -17.85 1.78 -14.76
C VAL A 23 -18.03 0.53 -13.90
N VAL A 24 -18.58 0.65 -12.69
CA VAL A 24 -18.83 -0.52 -11.82
C VAL A 24 -19.79 -1.51 -12.48
N GLU A 25 -20.86 -1.03 -13.13
CA GLU A 25 -21.79 -1.89 -13.87
C GLU A 25 -21.11 -2.61 -15.04
N LEU A 26 -20.33 -1.88 -15.84
CA LEU A 26 -19.60 -2.45 -16.97
C LEU A 26 -18.54 -3.46 -16.56
N LEU A 27 -17.80 -3.20 -15.47
CA LEU A 27 -16.81 -4.15 -14.92
C LEU A 27 -17.49 -5.45 -14.48
N ASN A 28 -18.67 -5.37 -13.85
CA ASN A 28 -19.46 -6.54 -13.49
C ASN A 28 -19.91 -7.36 -14.71
N GLN A 29 -20.36 -6.70 -15.77
CA GLN A 29 -20.70 -7.36 -17.03
C GLN A 29 -19.48 -7.99 -17.70
N ARG A 30 -18.33 -7.30 -17.66
CA ARG A 30 -17.07 -7.77 -18.24
C ARG A 30 -16.54 -9.02 -17.54
N VAL A 31 -16.65 -9.14 -16.22
CA VAL A 31 -16.22 -10.36 -15.50
C VAL A 31 -17.09 -11.58 -15.86
N LEU A 32 -18.38 -11.39 -16.14
CA LEU A 32 -19.29 -12.49 -16.54
C LEU A 32 -19.07 -13.00 -17.96
N ARG A 33 -18.55 -12.15 -18.85
CA ARG A 33 -18.44 -12.44 -20.30
C ARG A 33 -17.04 -12.85 -20.73
N ASP A 34 -16.11 -12.88 -19.80
CA ASP A 34 -14.73 -13.27 -20.05
C ASP A 34 -14.61 -14.78 -20.01
N GLY A 35 -14.20 -15.35 -21.14
CA GLY A 35 -14.07 -16.79 -21.33
C GLY A 35 -12.65 -17.31 -21.16
N GLY A 36 -11.75 -16.53 -20.53
CA GLY A 36 -10.33 -16.88 -20.42
C GLY A 36 -9.53 -16.37 -21.62
N TYR A 37 -9.71 -15.09 -21.96
CA TYR A 37 -8.88 -14.45 -23.00
C TYR A 37 -7.41 -14.44 -22.60
N ASP A 38 -6.53 -14.52 -23.61
CA ASP A 38 -5.08 -14.37 -23.42
C ASP A 38 -4.76 -12.97 -22.90
N GLU A 39 -4.07 -12.92 -21.76
CA GLU A 39 -3.74 -11.70 -21.02
C GLU A 39 -3.00 -10.70 -21.91
N ALA A 40 -2.01 -11.18 -22.68
CA ALA A 40 -1.22 -10.34 -23.57
C ALA A 40 -2.08 -9.69 -24.67
N ALA A 41 -3.00 -10.47 -25.27
CA ALA A 41 -3.90 -9.97 -26.29
C ALA A 41 -4.89 -8.93 -25.76
N VAL A 42 -5.40 -9.10 -24.52
CA VAL A 42 -6.28 -8.11 -23.88
C VAL A 42 -5.53 -6.80 -23.63
N LEU A 43 -4.31 -6.86 -23.11
CA LEU A 43 -3.51 -5.67 -22.81
C LEU A 43 -3.13 -4.87 -24.05
N GLU A 44 -2.75 -5.54 -25.14
CA GLU A 44 -2.47 -4.88 -26.42
C GLU A 44 -3.74 -4.29 -27.06
N LYS A 45 -4.88 -4.96 -26.88
CA LYS A 45 -6.19 -4.48 -27.36
C LYS A 45 -6.64 -3.22 -26.62
N VAL A 46 -6.59 -3.22 -25.30
CA VAL A 46 -7.05 -2.08 -24.48
C VAL A 46 -6.23 -0.82 -24.77
N ALA A 47 -4.93 -0.94 -25.02
CA ALA A 47 -4.10 0.19 -25.44
C ALA A 47 -4.59 0.83 -26.75
N ARG A 48 -5.07 0.02 -27.72
CA ARG A 48 -5.65 0.54 -28.98
C ARG A 48 -6.98 1.27 -28.79
N PHE A 49 -7.72 0.93 -27.74
CA PHE A 49 -9.00 1.57 -27.40
C PHE A 49 -8.86 2.88 -26.63
N ASN A 50 -7.64 3.37 -26.40
CA ASN A 50 -7.36 4.53 -25.57
C ASN A 50 -7.24 5.84 -26.38
N PRO A 51 -8.30 6.66 -26.51
CA PRO A 51 -8.21 7.99 -27.12
C PRO A 51 -7.87 9.09 -26.12
N GLY A 52 -7.73 8.77 -24.82
CA GLY A 52 -7.80 9.73 -23.73
C GLY A 52 -6.50 9.96 -22.98
N PRO A 53 -6.56 10.69 -21.85
CA PRO A 53 -5.36 11.13 -21.15
C PRO A 53 -4.67 10.02 -20.33
N LEU A 54 -5.33 8.91 -20.03
CA LEU A 54 -4.67 7.81 -19.34
C LEU A 54 -3.53 7.25 -20.18
N SER A 55 -2.41 6.89 -19.55
CA SER A 55 -1.32 6.21 -20.25
C SER A 55 -1.68 4.75 -20.53
N ASP A 56 -1.12 4.18 -21.59
CA ASP A 56 -1.29 2.75 -21.89
C ASP A 56 -0.83 1.86 -20.74
N ALA A 57 0.26 2.24 -20.06
CA ALA A 57 0.76 1.54 -18.88
C ALA A 57 -0.27 1.53 -17.72
N THR A 58 -0.98 2.65 -17.51
CA THR A 58 -2.03 2.73 -16.49
C THR A 58 -3.23 1.86 -16.87
N LEU A 59 -3.66 1.89 -18.13
CA LEU A 59 -4.77 1.04 -18.59
C LEU A 59 -4.42 -0.45 -18.50
N GLN A 60 -3.19 -0.81 -18.86
CA GLN A 60 -2.69 -2.17 -18.67
C GLN A 60 -2.70 -2.58 -17.20
N ALA A 61 -2.30 -1.69 -16.29
CA ALA A 61 -2.36 -1.96 -14.85
C ALA A 61 -3.79 -2.17 -14.34
N ILE A 62 -4.74 -1.35 -14.81
CA ILE A 62 -6.16 -1.49 -14.49
C ILE A 62 -6.68 -2.87 -14.92
N TYR A 63 -6.36 -3.29 -16.15
CA TYR A 63 -6.80 -4.58 -16.68
C TYR A 63 -6.07 -5.76 -16.02
N ASN A 64 -4.79 -5.63 -15.69
CA ASN A 64 -4.06 -6.64 -14.91
C ASN A 64 -4.70 -6.83 -13.53
N ALA A 65 -5.05 -5.73 -12.85
CA ALA A 65 -5.76 -5.79 -11.57
C ALA A 65 -7.12 -6.49 -11.68
N LEU A 66 -7.82 -6.32 -12.82
CA LEU A 66 -9.07 -7.01 -13.12
C LEU A 66 -8.85 -8.51 -13.35
N MET A 67 -7.81 -8.89 -14.10
CA MET A 67 -7.53 -10.29 -14.48
C MET A 67 -6.95 -11.12 -13.33
N LEU A 68 -6.07 -10.53 -12.49
CA LEU A 68 -5.44 -11.21 -11.35
C LEU A 68 -6.46 -11.76 -10.33
N ALA A 69 -7.64 -11.16 -10.23
CA ALA A 69 -8.68 -11.63 -9.32
C ALA A 69 -9.40 -12.91 -9.77
N GLY A 70 -9.12 -13.37 -11.00
CA GLY A 70 -9.79 -14.51 -11.61
C GLY A 70 -11.21 -14.20 -12.08
N LEU A 71 -11.69 -15.03 -12.99
CA LEU A 71 -13.04 -14.93 -13.55
C LEU A 71 -14.07 -15.40 -12.53
N ASP A 72 -15.28 -14.84 -12.58
CA ASP A 72 -16.38 -15.36 -11.80
C ASP A 72 -16.65 -16.84 -12.21
N PRO A 73 -16.98 -17.75 -11.28
CA PRO A 73 -17.27 -19.15 -11.63
C PRO A 73 -18.43 -19.32 -12.63
N ALA A 74 -19.33 -18.34 -12.74
CA ALA A 74 -20.41 -18.30 -13.71
C ALA A 74 -20.01 -17.61 -15.03
N ALA A 75 -18.75 -17.22 -15.20
CA ALA A 75 -18.27 -16.60 -16.42
C ALA A 75 -18.41 -17.56 -17.62
N GLN A 76 -18.94 -17.04 -18.72
CA GLN A 76 -19.15 -17.80 -19.94
C GLN A 76 -18.36 -17.16 -21.07
N ALA A 77 -17.69 -17.99 -21.86
CA ALA A 77 -17.09 -17.55 -23.11
C ALA A 77 -18.18 -16.95 -24.01
N THR A 78 -18.02 -15.67 -24.32
CA THR A 78 -18.95 -14.92 -25.17
C THR A 78 -18.22 -14.42 -26.42
N ASP A 79 -18.98 -13.95 -27.42
CA ASP A 79 -18.43 -13.35 -28.64
C ASP A 79 -17.39 -12.25 -28.31
N PRO A 80 -16.16 -12.33 -28.86
CA PRO A 80 -15.14 -11.29 -28.69
C PRO A 80 -15.64 -9.87 -28.97
N ALA A 81 -16.52 -9.69 -29.95
CA ALA A 81 -17.05 -8.37 -30.29
C ALA A 81 -17.84 -7.72 -29.13
N ILE A 82 -18.49 -8.54 -28.29
CA ILE A 82 -19.24 -8.06 -27.12
C ILE A 82 -18.28 -7.60 -26.01
N VAL A 83 -17.22 -8.38 -25.78
CA VAL A 83 -16.18 -8.05 -24.78
C VAL A 83 -15.42 -6.80 -25.23
N ASP A 84 -15.12 -6.68 -26.51
CA ASP A 84 -14.44 -5.52 -27.10
C ASP A 84 -15.27 -4.24 -26.96
N ALA A 85 -16.59 -4.32 -27.20
CA ALA A 85 -17.49 -3.18 -27.00
C ALA A 85 -17.53 -2.73 -25.53
N LEU A 86 -17.60 -3.69 -24.59
CA LEU A 86 -17.54 -3.40 -23.15
C LEU A 86 -16.21 -2.74 -22.77
N ASP A 87 -15.09 -3.29 -23.24
CA ASP A 87 -13.77 -2.75 -22.94
C ASP A 87 -13.61 -1.32 -23.49
N GLN A 88 -14.12 -1.07 -24.68
CA GLN A 88 -14.11 0.26 -25.27
C GLN A 88 -14.95 1.27 -24.45
N GLU A 89 -16.13 0.87 -23.96
CA GLU A 89 -16.97 1.71 -23.09
C GLU A 89 -16.30 1.98 -21.73
N ILE A 90 -15.72 0.96 -21.11
CA ILE A 90 -14.97 1.09 -19.85
C ILE A 90 -13.83 2.10 -20.03
N VAL A 91 -12.99 1.92 -21.06
CA VAL A 91 -11.86 2.83 -21.33
C VAL A 91 -12.33 4.26 -21.58
N ASN A 92 -13.44 4.46 -22.29
CA ASN A 92 -14.01 5.79 -22.53
C ASN A 92 -14.46 6.45 -21.22
N HIS A 93 -15.18 5.73 -20.37
CA HIS A 93 -15.64 6.24 -19.08
C HIS A 93 -14.48 6.52 -18.12
N LEU A 94 -13.48 5.64 -18.05
CA LEU A 94 -12.28 5.86 -17.23
C LEU A 94 -11.53 7.13 -17.67
N ASN A 95 -11.39 7.35 -18.98
CA ASN A 95 -10.78 8.56 -19.51
C ASN A 95 -11.59 9.82 -19.17
N GLN A 96 -12.92 9.80 -19.29
CA GLN A 96 -13.79 10.91 -18.87
C GLN A 96 -13.67 11.21 -17.37
N ARG A 97 -13.63 10.15 -16.55
CA ARG A 97 -13.46 10.27 -15.09
C ARG A 97 -12.17 11.02 -14.74
N VAL A 98 -11.08 10.65 -15.39
CA VAL A 98 -9.75 11.22 -15.17
C VAL A 98 -9.69 12.68 -15.63
N GLN A 99 -10.37 13.04 -16.71
CA GLN A 99 -10.50 14.45 -17.12
C GLN A 99 -11.20 15.30 -16.05
N HIS A 100 -12.30 14.81 -15.48
CA HIS A 100 -12.98 15.50 -14.38
C HIS A 100 -12.14 15.55 -13.12
N ALA A 101 -11.40 14.49 -12.79
CA ALA A 101 -10.46 14.47 -11.67
C ALA A 101 -9.37 15.54 -11.85
N SER A 102 -8.77 15.61 -13.04
CA SER A 102 -7.74 16.60 -13.38
C SER A 102 -8.23 18.04 -13.25
N GLU A 103 -9.47 18.34 -13.66
CA GLU A 103 -10.04 19.69 -13.48
C GLU A 103 -10.29 20.02 -12.00
N ILE A 104 -10.74 19.04 -11.21
CA ILE A 104 -10.83 19.18 -9.74
C ILE A 104 -9.43 19.44 -9.14
N GLY A 105 -8.42 18.68 -9.56
CA GLY A 105 -7.03 18.83 -9.14
C GLY A 105 -6.52 20.24 -9.45
N ARG A 106 -6.69 20.71 -10.69
CA ARG A 106 -6.29 22.06 -11.13
C ARG A 106 -6.89 23.15 -10.25
N ILE A 107 -8.19 23.05 -9.92
CA ILE A 107 -8.87 23.99 -9.04
C ILE A 107 -8.33 23.92 -7.61
N LYS A 108 -8.08 22.72 -7.08
CA LYS A 108 -7.60 22.52 -5.70
C LYS A 108 -6.14 22.93 -5.49
N HIS A 109 -5.25 22.60 -6.43
CA HIS A 109 -3.82 22.94 -6.34
C HIS A 109 -3.57 24.44 -6.47
N ALA A 110 -4.36 25.14 -7.29
CA ALA A 110 -4.36 26.60 -7.31
C ALA A 110 -4.67 27.22 -5.93
N ASN A 111 -5.25 26.44 -5.00
CA ASN A 111 -5.58 26.84 -3.63
C ASN A 111 -4.70 26.14 -2.57
N GLY A 112 -3.57 25.53 -2.97
CA GLY A 112 -2.59 24.97 -2.04
C GLY A 112 -2.95 23.61 -1.44
N ALA A 113 -3.88 22.85 -2.04
CA ALA A 113 -4.16 21.48 -1.61
C ALA A 113 -3.06 20.50 -2.07
N ASP A 114 -2.85 19.43 -1.30
CA ASP A 114 -1.95 18.32 -1.66
C ASP A 114 -2.50 17.49 -2.83
N TYR A 115 -1.60 16.94 -3.64
CA TYR A 115 -1.87 16.05 -4.79
C TYR A 115 -2.37 14.67 -4.39
N TYR A 116 -1.97 14.20 -3.20
CA TYR A 116 -2.41 12.95 -2.63
C TYR A 116 -3.21 13.21 -1.35
N ASP A 117 -4.43 12.71 -1.30
CA ASP A 117 -5.36 12.86 -0.16
C ASP A 117 -5.90 11.46 0.22
N PRO A 118 -5.27 10.77 1.19
CA PRO A 118 -5.64 9.40 1.56
C PRO A 118 -7.07 9.30 2.11
N THR A 119 -7.58 10.37 2.72
CA THR A 119 -8.98 10.47 3.17
C THR A 119 -9.93 10.45 1.98
N ARG A 120 -9.61 11.19 0.92
CA ARG A 120 -10.43 11.20 -0.29
C ARG A 120 -10.40 9.85 -1.02
N GLU A 121 -9.25 9.21 -1.10
CA GLU A 121 -9.13 7.87 -1.69
C GLU A 121 -10.00 6.86 -0.95
N ALA A 122 -9.92 6.84 0.39
CA ALA A 122 -10.76 6.03 1.25
C ALA A 122 -12.26 6.22 0.95
N GLN A 123 -12.72 7.48 0.81
CA GLN A 123 -14.11 7.80 0.47
C GLN A 123 -14.53 7.26 -0.90
N VAL A 124 -13.66 7.40 -1.91
CA VAL A 124 -13.91 6.88 -3.26
C VAL A 124 -14.03 5.37 -3.22
N MET A 125 -13.11 4.68 -2.54
CA MET A 125 -13.12 3.22 -2.39
C MET A 125 -14.40 2.73 -1.70
N THR A 126 -14.79 3.34 -0.59
CA THR A 126 -16.04 2.99 0.11
C THR A 126 -17.26 3.18 -0.79
N LYS A 127 -17.32 4.30 -1.52
CA LYS A 127 -18.42 4.59 -2.43
C LYS A 127 -18.53 3.57 -3.56
N VAL A 128 -17.42 3.32 -4.24
CA VAL A 128 -17.35 2.37 -5.35
C VAL A 128 -17.77 0.96 -4.90
N CYS A 129 -17.32 0.50 -3.74
CA CYS A 129 -17.79 -0.76 -3.17
C CYS A 129 -19.29 -0.76 -2.84
N SER A 130 -19.87 0.36 -2.40
CA SER A 130 -21.31 0.46 -2.12
C SER A 130 -22.17 0.42 -3.39
N LEU A 131 -21.60 0.80 -4.53
CA LEU A 131 -22.25 0.73 -5.84
C LEU A 131 -22.18 -0.66 -6.47
N ASN A 132 -21.43 -1.59 -5.88
CA ASN A 132 -21.12 -2.87 -6.49
C ASN A 132 -22.14 -3.97 -6.11
N PRO A 133 -23.04 -4.37 -7.02
CA PRO A 133 -23.95 -5.49 -6.77
C PRO A 133 -23.28 -6.86 -6.92
N GLY A 134 -22.02 -6.92 -7.40
CA GLY A 134 -21.37 -8.14 -7.86
C GLY A 134 -21.70 -8.44 -9.35
N PRO A 135 -21.00 -9.42 -9.95
CA PRO A 135 -20.18 -10.45 -9.31
C PRO A 135 -18.72 -10.07 -9.00
N ILE A 136 -18.20 -8.94 -9.52
CA ILE A 136 -16.82 -8.53 -9.21
C ILE A 136 -16.66 -8.36 -7.70
N LYS A 137 -15.58 -8.92 -7.13
CA LYS A 137 -15.34 -8.81 -5.70
C LYS A 137 -14.87 -7.40 -5.36
N ASN A 138 -15.25 -6.91 -4.18
CA ASN A 138 -14.88 -5.56 -3.73
C ASN A 138 -13.37 -5.32 -3.67
N HIS A 139 -12.56 -6.34 -3.33
CA HIS A 139 -11.11 -6.20 -3.32
C HIS A 139 -10.55 -5.96 -4.74
N THR A 140 -11.06 -6.65 -5.76
CA THR A 140 -10.69 -6.45 -7.17
C THR A 140 -11.03 -5.04 -7.62
N LEU A 141 -12.24 -4.59 -7.27
CA LEU A 141 -12.71 -3.26 -7.62
C LEU A 141 -11.85 -2.16 -6.97
N ARG A 142 -11.39 -2.37 -5.74
CA ARG A 142 -10.41 -1.49 -5.08
C ARG A 142 -9.09 -1.44 -5.83
N SER A 143 -8.55 -2.60 -6.26
CA SER A 143 -7.30 -2.65 -7.04
C SER A 143 -7.43 -1.88 -8.36
N VAL A 144 -8.54 -2.07 -9.10
CA VAL A 144 -8.83 -1.32 -10.32
C VAL A 144 -8.87 0.18 -10.05
N TYR A 145 -9.66 0.61 -9.06
CA TYR A 145 -9.80 2.04 -8.75
C TYR A 145 -8.52 2.67 -8.19
N ARG A 146 -7.63 1.87 -7.60
CA ARG A 146 -6.32 2.33 -7.15
C ARG A 146 -5.45 2.74 -8.32
N GLU A 147 -5.45 1.95 -9.40
CA GLU A 147 -4.75 2.29 -10.64
C GLU A 147 -5.39 3.49 -11.37
N VAL A 148 -6.73 3.60 -11.34
CA VAL A 148 -7.42 4.78 -11.89
C VAL A 148 -7.03 6.07 -11.15
N ILE A 149 -6.95 6.01 -9.81
CA ILE A 149 -6.51 7.15 -9.00
C ILE A 149 -5.04 7.44 -9.25
N SER A 150 -4.18 6.42 -9.29
CA SER A 150 -2.75 6.53 -9.60
C SER A 150 -2.52 7.25 -10.94
N GLY A 151 -3.24 6.84 -11.98
CA GLY A 151 -3.21 7.48 -13.30
C GLY A 151 -3.69 8.92 -13.29
N SER A 152 -4.74 9.22 -12.52
CA SER A 152 -5.24 10.59 -12.37
C SER A 152 -4.18 11.50 -11.73
N ILE A 153 -3.54 11.02 -10.66
CA ILE A 153 -2.47 11.75 -9.97
C ILE A 153 -1.26 11.95 -10.89
N ALA A 154 -0.84 10.92 -11.63
CA ALA A 154 0.29 10.98 -12.54
C ALA A 154 0.15 12.07 -13.62
N LEU A 155 -1.08 12.36 -14.05
CA LEU A 155 -1.40 13.42 -15.01
C LEU A 155 -1.35 14.82 -14.40
N GLU A 156 -1.65 14.95 -13.10
CA GLU A 156 -1.62 16.23 -12.39
C GLU A 156 -0.21 16.59 -11.93
N LYS A 157 0.53 15.62 -11.40
CA LYS A 157 1.91 15.75 -10.96
C LYS A 157 2.60 14.39 -10.98
N ARG A 158 3.82 14.38 -11.47
CA ARG A 158 4.74 13.24 -11.33
C ARG A 158 5.22 13.12 -9.88
N LEU A 159 4.44 12.44 -9.05
CA LEU A 159 4.80 12.18 -7.65
C LEU A 159 5.97 11.19 -7.58
N VAL A 160 6.89 11.46 -6.66
CA VAL A 160 8.06 10.63 -6.38
C VAL A 160 7.90 9.95 -5.03
N ILE A 161 7.90 8.62 -5.02
CA ILE A 161 7.75 7.78 -3.84
C ILE A 161 9.09 7.13 -3.51
N ALA A 162 9.72 7.56 -2.42
CA ALA A 162 10.91 6.92 -1.88
C ALA A 162 10.53 5.69 -1.06
N TYR A 163 11.32 4.61 -1.14
CA TYR A 163 11.08 3.41 -0.34
C TYR A 163 12.39 2.73 0.05
N LEU A 164 12.37 1.91 1.10
CA LEU A 164 13.53 1.09 1.47
C LEU A 164 13.79 0.03 0.39
N GLY A 165 14.90 0.22 -0.33
CA GLY A 165 15.31 -0.64 -1.43
C GLY A 165 15.99 -1.94 -0.99
N PRO A 166 16.53 -2.70 -1.96
CA PRO A 166 16.56 -2.41 -3.40
C PRO A 166 15.20 -2.56 -4.11
N GLU A 167 15.19 -2.37 -5.43
CA GLU A 167 14.03 -2.69 -6.28
C GLU A 167 13.58 -4.14 -6.11
N ALA A 168 12.28 -4.35 -6.34
CA ALA A 168 11.51 -5.57 -6.24
C ALA A 168 11.45 -6.22 -4.86
N THR A 169 11.64 -5.41 -3.81
CA THR A 169 11.42 -5.83 -2.42
C THR A 169 9.95 -5.69 -2.00
N PHE A 170 9.58 -6.29 -0.87
CA PHE A 170 8.24 -6.12 -0.28
C PHE A 170 7.91 -4.65 0.06
N THR A 171 8.91 -3.80 0.32
CA THR A 171 8.65 -2.37 0.56
C THR A 171 8.25 -1.65 -0.73
N GLN A 172 8.84 -2.00 -1.88
CA GLN A 172 8.34 -1.50 -3.17
C GLN A 172 6.92 -2.00 -3.44
N GLN A 173 6.66 -3.28 -3.18
CA GLN A 173 5.32 -3.84 -3.35
C GLN A 173 4.30 -3.12 -2.48
N ALA A 174 4.62 -2.83 -1.21
CA ALA A 174 3.75 -2.03 -0.35
C ALA A 174 3.53 -0.61 -0.86
N ALA A 175 4.56 0.03 -1.44
CA ALA A 175 4.44 1.34 -2.05
C ALA A 175 3.48 1.32 -3.26
N ILE A 176 3.63 0.33 -4.15
CA ILE A 176 2.72 0.10 -5.28
C ILE A 176 1.30 -0.21 -4.78
N CYS A 177 1.16 -1.04 -3.76
CA CYS A 177 -0.14 -1.34 -3.16
C CYS A 177 -0.81 -0.10 -2.55
N ASN A 178 -0.09 0.96 -2.17
CA ASN A 178 -0.72 2.20 -1.70
C ASN A 178 -1.03 3.16 -2.86
N PHE A 179 -0.07 3.34 -3.77
CA PHE A 179 -0.06 4.45 -4.72
C PHE A 179 -0.36 4.05 -6.18
N GLY A 180 -0.43 2.76 -6.51
CA GLY A 180 -0.59 2.22 -7.86
C GLY A 180 0.68 2.30 -8.72
N VAL A 181 0.74 1.61 -9.85
CA VAL A 181 2.01 1.44 -10.59
C VAL A 181 2.45 2.67 -11.39
N SER A 182 1.57 3.67 -11.56
CA SER A 182 1.76 4.76 -12.53
C SER A 182 2.62 5.93 -12.03
N LEU A 183 3.18 5.86 -10.82
CA LEU A 183 4.01 6.91 -10.21
C LEU A 183 5.51 6.60 -10.28
N ASP A 184 6.35 7.59 -9.95
CA ASP A 184 7.80 7.37 -9.88
C ASP A 184 8.20 6.74 -8.55
N TYR A 185 8.90 5.62 -8.60
CA TYR A 185 9.41 4.92 -7.42
C TYR A 185 10.94 5.01 -7.35
N ARG A 186 11.47 5.39 -6.18
CA ARG A 186 12.93 5.49 -5.96
C ARG A 186 13.37 4.65 -4.78
N ALA A 187 14.21 3.65 -5.08
CA ALA A 187 14.83 2.80 -4.06
C ALA A 187 15.91 3.57 -3.29
N MET A 188 15.79 3.58 -1.96
CA MET A 188 16.78 4.15 -1.04
C MET A 188 17.57 3.03 -0.36
N LYS A 189 18.82 3.31 0.00
CA LYS A 189 19.69 2.29 0.62
C LYS A 189 19.32 2.03 2.08
N THR A 190 18.90 3.07 2.80
CA THR A 190 18.59 2.98 4.22
C THR A 190 17.29 3.68 4.56
N ILE A 191 16.70 3.34 5.71
CA ILE A 191 15.49 4.01 6.21
C ILE A 191 15.73 5.52 6.45
N PRO A 192 16.84 5.97 7.08
CA PRO A 192 17.15 7.39 7.19
C PRO A 192 17.17 8.13 5.85
N ASP A 193 17.69 7.51 4.79
CA ASP A 193 17.71 8.12 3.45
C ASP A 193 16.28 8.36 2.92
N VAL A 194 15.33 7.45 3.18
CA VAL A 194 13.91 7.63 2.81
C VAL A 194 13.34 8.89 3.46
N PHE A 195 13.56 9.08 4.76
CA PHE A 195 13.10 10.27 5.48
C PHE A 195 13.78 11.54 4.96
N ALA A 196 15.10 11.50 4.77
CA ALA A 196 15.87 12.66 4.30
C ALA A 196 15.45 13.12 2.89
N GLU A 197 15.15 12.22 1.96
CA GLU A 197 14.65 12.56 0.62
C GLU A 197 13.30 13.29 0.68
N VAL A 198 12.39 12.84 1.56
CA VAL A 198 11.05 13.42 1.72
C VAL A 198 11.12 14.77 2.44
N GLU A 199 11.93 14.88 3.49
CA GLU A 199 12.16 16.15 4.20
C GLU A 199 12.74 17.21 3.25
N ALA A 200 13.72 16.83 2.43
CA ALA A 200 14.33 17.70 1.43
C ALA A 200 13.38 18.02 0.25
N GLY A 201 12.24 17.35 0.12
CA GLY A 201 11.29 17.55 -0.97
C GLY A 201 11.75 17.01 -2.33
N ARG A 202 12.76 16.12 -2.33
CA ARG A 202 13.19 15.39 -3.54
C ARG A 202 12.31 14.17 -3.83
N ALA A 203 11.65 13.65 -2.79
CA ALA A 203 10.53 12.75 -2.85
C ALA A 203 9.30 13.41 -2.18
N ASP A 204 8.11 13.06 -2.64
CA ASP A 204 6.84 13.55 -2.06
C ASP A 204 6.43 12.71 -0.84
N TYR A 205 6.65 11.40 -0.92
CA TYR A 205 6.31 10.45 0.14
C TYR A 205 7.39 9.38 0.31
N GLY A 206 7.44 8.79 1.50
CA GLY A 206 8.33 7.70 1.87
C GLY A 206 7.54 6.48 2.33
N VAL A 207 8.00 5.27 2.00
CA VAL A 207 7.39 4.01 2.48
C VAL A 207 8.42 3.20 3.25
N VAL A 208 8.09 2.87 4.50
CA VAL A 208 8.99 2.16 5.42
C VAL A 208 8.24 1.05 6.18
N PRO A 209 8.87 -0.12 6.41
CA PRO A 209 8.29 -1.14 7.27
C PRO A 209 8.34 -0.69 8.73
N ILE A 210 7.32 -1.00 9.52
CA ILE A 210 7.30 -0.68 10.96
C ILE A 210 7.20 -1.93 11.84
N GLU A 211 6.60 -3.00 11.33
CA GLU A 211 6.32 -4.21 12.10
C GLU A 211 6.08 -5.40 11.17
N ASN A 212 6.63 -6.55 11.51
CA ASN A 212 6.31 -7.84 10.90
C ASN A 212 5.69 -8.77 11.95
N SER A 213 4.66 -9.53 11.59
CA SER A 213 3.96 -10.41 12.54
C SER A 213 4.80 -11.56 13.10
N THR A 214 5.89 -11.93 12.41
CA THR A 214 6.81 -13.01 12.82
C THR A 214 8.02 -12.45 13.58
N GLU A 215 8.53 -11.29 13.20
CA GLU A 215 9.81 -10.75 13.70
C GLU A 215 9.71 -9.52 14.61
N GLY A 216 8.51 -8.94 14.73
CA GLY A 216 8.25 -7.78 15.57
C GLY A 216 8.63 -6.46 14.91
N ALA A 217 8.98 -5.47 15.73
CA ALA A 217 9.10 -4.08 15.32
C ALA A 217 10.40 -3.76 14.54
N VAL A 218 10.29 -2.90 13.53
CA VAL A 218 11.44 -2.36 12.79
C VAL A 218 11.94 -1.10 13.49
N PHE A 219 12.90 -1.31 14.38
CA PHE A 219 13.47 -0.31 15.28
C PHE A 219 14.03 0.95 14.59
N HIS A 220 14.66 0.81 13.42
CA HIS A 220 15.21 1.96 12.70
C HIS A 220 14.12 2.91 12.19
N SER A 221 12.97 2.40 11.76
CA SER A 221 11.82 3.22 11.37
C SER A 221 11.26 3.98 12.56
N MET A 222 11.14 3.32 13.71
CA MET A 222 10.72 3.95 14.96
C MET A 222 11.64 5.09 15.39
N ASP A 223 12.97 4.91 15.27
CA ASP A 223 13.94 5.98 15.56
C ASP A 223 13.69 7.22 14.68
N MET A 224 13.51 7.02 13.37
CA MET A 224 13.25 8.11 12.45
C MET A 224 11.95 8.87 12.75
N PHE A 225 10.90 8.18 13.19
CA PHE A 225 9.65 8.83 13.60
C PHE A 225 9.82 9.77 14.80
N ILE A 226 10.80 9.53 15.68
CA ILE A 226 11.08 10.41 16.83
C ILE A 226 11.80 11.68 16.37
N GLU A 227 12.73 11.56 15.44
CA GLU A 227 13.63 12.65 15.02
C GLU A 227 13.03 13.53 13.89
N SER A 228 12.31 12.91 12.96
CA SER A 228 11.79 13.57 11.76
C SER A 228 10.57 14.47 12.04
N SER A 229 10.36 15.52 11.24
CA SER A 229 9.13 16.32 11.27
C SER A 229 8.00 15.77 10.38
N LEU A 230 8.23 14.65 9.70
CA LEU A 230 7.24 14.02 8.82
C LEU A 230 6.11 13.38 9.63
N HIS A 231 4.96 13.22 8.98
CA HIS A 231 3.77 12.60 9.56
C HIS A 231 3.43 11.32 8.80
N ILE A 232 2.77 10.38 9.48
CA ILE A 232 2.18 9.19 8.88
C ILE A 232 0.89 9.61 8.19
N CYS A 233 0.83 9.37 6.87
CA CYS A 233 -0.29 9.74 6.02
C CYS A 233 -1.20 8.54 5.70
N SER A 234 -0.62 7.33 5.65
CA SER A 234 -1.32 6.08 5.32
C SER A 234 -0.57 4.88 5.91
N GLN A 235 -1.20 3.71 5.91
CA GLN A 235 -0.62 2.43 6.30
C GLN A 235 -0.98 1.35 5.27
N VAL A 236 -0.12 0.35 5.14
CA VAL A 236 -0.37 -0.83 4.30
C VAL A 236 -0.06 -2.08 5.12
N TYR A 237 -0.98 -3.03 5.13
CA TYR A 237 -0.73 -4.38 5.61
C TYR A 237 -0.52 -5.27 4.40
N LEU A 238 0.70 -5.81 4.25
CA LEU A 238 1.06 -6.66 3.11
C LEU A 238 1.29 -8.09 3.61
N PRO A 239 0.46 -9.05 3.18
CA PRO A 239 0.76 -10.48 3.33
C PRO A 239 2.07 -10.81 2.63
N ILE A 240 2.98 -11.47 3.35
CA ILE A 240 4.29 -11.85 2.84
C ILE A 240 4.20 -13.25 2.27
N GLU A 241 4.06 -13.32 0.95
CA GLU A 241 4.13 -14.55 0.18
C GLU A 241 5.54 -14.74 -0.37
N HIS A 242 6.17 -15.86 0.00
CA HIS A 242 7.47 -16.26 -0.51
C HIS A 242 7.30 -17.25 -1.66
N CYS A 243 7.99 -16.98 -2.76
CA CYS A 243 8.06 -17.86 -3.92
C CYS A 243 9.45 -18.50 -4.02
N LEU A 244 9.50 -19.76 -4.43
CA LEU A 244 10.71 -20.39 -4.92
C LEU A 244 10.89 -20.04 -6.40
N ILE A 245 11.98 -19.35 -6.73
CA ILE A 245 12.23 -18.75 -8.05
C ILE A 245 13.52 -19.34 -8.62
N SER A 246 13.46 -19.90 -9.83
CA SER A 246 14.61 -20.53 -10.48
C SER A 246 14.40 -20.67 -11.98
N GLN A 247 15.50 -20.65 -12.74
CA GLN A 247 15.50 -21.03 -14.16
C GLN A 247 15.31 -22.53 -14.38
N SER A 248 15.67 -23.35 -13.38
CA SER A 248 15.63 -24.81 -13.49
C SER A 248 14.55 -25.44 -12.60
N PRO A 249 14.08 -26.65 -12.98
CA PRO A 249 13.24 -27.48 -12.12
C PRO A 249 13.89 -27.81 -10.77
N LEU A 250 13.07 -28.22 -9.80
CA LEU A 250 13.49 -28.44 -8.41
C LEU A 250 14.66 -29.42 -8.27
N GLU A 251 14.71 -30.45 -9.11
CA GLU A 251 15.70 -31.53 -9.03
C GLU A 251 17.12 -31.08 -9.38
N GLN A 252 17.26 -29.92 -10.05
CA GLN A 252 18.56 -29.37 -10.46
C GLN A 252 19.08 -28.30 -9.50
N ILE A 253 18.28 -27.91 -8.50
CA ILE A 253 18.63 -26.90 -7.52
C ILE A 253 19.65 -27.49 -6.54
N LYS A 254 20.81 -26.80 -6.41
CA LYS A 254 21.88 -27.16 -5.47
C LYS A 254 22.00 -26.17 -4.33
N GLU A 255 21.60 -24.92 -4.55
CA GLU A 255 21.68 -23.85 -3.57
C GLU A 255 20.38 -23.05 -3.57
N VAL A 256 19.98 -22.58 -2.39
CA VAL A 256 18.84 -21.68 -2.20
C VAL A 256 19.33 -20.42 -1.51
N HIS A 257 19.24 -19.30 -2.21
CA HIS A 257 19.71 -18.00 -1.74
C HIS A 257 18.52 -17.17 -1.25
N SER A 258 18.67 -16.48 -0.12
CA SER A 258 17.80 -15.38 0.29
C SER A 258 18.37 -14.69 1.53
N LYS A 259 17.65 -13.73 2.12
CA LYS A 259 17.97 -13.27 3.47
C LYS A 259 17.71 -14.37 4.49
N ASP A 260 18.52 -14.40 5.54
CA ASP A 260 18.32 -15.18 6.77
C ASP A 260 16.85 -15.25 7.23
N GLN A 261 16.15 -14.13 7.23
CA GLN A 261 14.74 -13.99 7.59
C GLN A 261 13.81 -14.81 6.68
N ALA A 262 13.97 -14.67 5.36
CA ALA A 262 13.15 -15.37 4.38
C ALA A 262 13.47 -16.88 4.35
N LEU A 263 14.75 -17.26 4.48
CA LEU A 263 15.16 -18.65 4.63
C LEU A 263 14.59 -19.28 5.90
N GLY A 264 14.59 -18.53 7.01
CA GLY A 264 14.02 -18.96 8.27
C GLY A 264 12.51 -19.16 8.23
N GLN A 265 11.80 -18.30 7.47
CA GLN A 265 10.35 -18.37 7.28
C GLN A 265 9.90 -19.47 6.31
N CYS A 266 10.81 -20.10 5.56
CA CYS A 266 10.52 -21.17 4.60
C CYS A 266 11.24 -22.49 4.94
N ARG A 267 11.76 -22.60 6.16
CA ARG A 267 12.71 -23.64 6.55
C ARG A 267 12.09 -25.04 6.49
N GLU A 268 10.84 -25.19 6.91
CA GLU A 268 10.17 -26.50 6.89
C GLU A 268 9.91 -26.95 5.45
N TRP A 269 9.42 -26.04 4.60
CA TRP A 269 9.20 -26.34 3.19
C TRP A 269 10.51 -26.71 2.48
N LEU A 270 11.57 -25.93 2.68
CA LEU A 270 12.88 -26.16 2.06
C LEU A 270 13.49 -27.48 2.51
N ARG A 271 13.44 -27.79 3.81
CA ARG A 271 13.93 -29.07 4.35
C ARG A 271 13.18 -30.27 3.75
N LYS A 272 11.89 -30.14 3.48
CA LYS A 272 11.06 -31.22 2.94
C LYS A 272 11.28 -31.45 1.44
N HIS A 273 11.41 -30.39 0.65
CA HIS A 273 11.42 -30.48 -0.82
C HIS A 273 12.82 -30.36 -1.44
N LEU A 274 13.75 -29.66 -0.78
CA LEU A 274 15.12 -29.45 -1.22
C LEU A 274 16.14 -29.84 -0.12
N PRO A 275 16.08 -31.08 0.43
CA PRO A 275 16.90 -31.47 1.58
C PRO A 275 18.42 -31.48 1.32
N GLN A 276 18.83 -31.51 0.05
CA GLN A 276 20.24 -31.53 -0.36
C GLN A 276 20.76 -30.15 -0.78
N ALA A 277 19.89 -29.14 -0.84
CA ALA A 277 20.30 -27.80 -1.26
C ALA A 277 20.95 -27.04 -0.10
N GLU A 278 22.05 -26.34 -0.37
CA GLU A 278 22.69 -25.45 0.58
C GLU A 278 21.91 -24.13 0.71
N LEU A 279 21.64 -23.69 1.94
CA LEU A 279 20.97 -22.40 2.19
C LEU A 279 22.02 -21.31 2.36
N VAL A 280 21.98 -20.29 1.48
CA VAL A 280 22.99 -19.21 1.43
C VAL A 280 22.33 -17.87 1.77
N ASP A 281 22.80 -17.25 2.85
CA ASP A 281 22.36 -15.91 3.26
C ASP A 281 22.96 -14.82 2.34
N VAL A 282 22.11 -13.91 1.88
CA VAL A 282 22.49 -12.78 1.02
C VAL A 282 21.84 -11.48 1.50
N VAL A 283 22.38 -10.35 1.02
CA VAL A 283 21.99 -9.00 1.48
C VAL A 283 20.54 -8.61 1.20
N SER A 284 19.84 -9.25 0.27
CA SER A 284 18.42 -9.01 -0.02
C SER A 284 17.77 -10.15 -0.81
N THR A 285 16.45 -10.28 -0.70
CA THR A 285 15.64 -11.20 -1.50
C THR A 285 15.76 -10.92 -3.00
N ALA A 286 15.83 -9.64 -3.38
CA ALA A 286 16.05 -9.24 -4.78
C ALA A 286 17.44 -9.64 -5.30
N GLN A 287 18.47 -9.59 -4.45
CA GLN A 287 19.80 -10.07 -4.81
C GLN A 287 19.80 -11.57 -5.09
N ALA A 288 19.06 -12.36 -4.29
CA ALA A 288 18.95 -13.80 -4.53
C ALA A 288 18.37 -14.12 -5.91
N VAL A 289 17.32 -13.40 -6.34
CA VAL A 289 16.73 -13.61 -7.67
C VAL A 289 17.71 -13.27 -8.79
N ARG A 290 18.52 -12.21 -8.63
CA ARG A 290 19.58 -11.89 -9.59
C ARG A 290 20.62 -13.02 -9.69
N THR A 291 21.02 -13.61 -8.57
CA THR A 291 21.91 -14.78 -8.60
C THR A 291 21.27 -15.97 -9.32
N ALA A 292 19.98 -16.25 -9.04
CA ALA A 292 19.23 -17.32 -9.71
C ALA A 292 18.99 -17.05 -11.21
N GLN A 293 19.01 -15.78 -11.64
CA GLN A 293 18.95 -15.39 -13.05
C GLN A 293 20.24 -15.80 -13.79
N GLU A 294 21.39 -15.61 -13.15
CA GLU A 294 22.72 -15.86 -13.73
C GLU A 294 23.18 -17.32 -13.58
N ASN A 295 22.64 -18.06 -12.60
CA ASN A 295 23.03 -19.43 -12.30
C ASN A 295 21.83 -20.37 -12.20
N THR A 296 21.74 -21.33 -13.14
CA THR A 296 20.64 -22.29 -13.22
C THR A 296 20.60 -23.32 -12.08
N SER A 297 21.69 -23.52 -11.33
CA SER A 297 21.66 -24.41 -10.16
C SER A 297 21.25 -23.71 -8.86
N VAL A 298 20.99 -22.40 -8.91
CA VAL A 298 20.60 -21.59 -7.75
C VAL A 298 19.11 -21.28 -7.85
N ALA A 299 18.40 -21.48 -6.74
CA ALA A 299 17.06 -20.93 -6.56
C ALA A 299 17.09 -19.79 -5.55
N ALA A 300 16.07 -18.93 -5.64
CA ALA A 300 15.88 -17.81 -4.75
C ALA A 300 14.56 -17.94 -4.00
N VAL A 301 14.54 -17.52 -2.73
CA VAL A 301 13.30 -17.26 -1.99
C VAL A 301 13.04 -15.77 -2.01
N ALA A 302 12.00 -15.30 -2.70
CA ALA A 302 11.66 -13.89 -2.79
C ALA A 302 10.18 -13.66 -3.12
N SER A 303 9.78 -12.39 -3.26
CA SER A 303 8.44 -12.02 -3.71
C SER A 303 8.24 -12.34 -5.19
N GLU A 304 6.98 -12.52 -5.59
CA GLU A 304 6.59 -12.59 -7.00
C GLU A 304 7.05 -11.37 -7.79
N LEU A 305 6.97 -10.16 -7.19
CA LEU A 305 7.44 -8.93 -7.83
C LEU A 305 8.91 -9.03 -8.28
N SER A 306 9.74 -9.70 -7.48
CA SER A 306 11.15 -9.95 -7.83
C SER A 306 11.30 -10.92 -8.98
N ALA A 307 10.52 -12.00 -9.02
CA ALA A 307 10.51 -12.93 -10.14
C ALA A 307 10.16 -12.24 -11.47
N GLN A 308 9.08 -11.45 -11.46
CA GLN A 308 8.61 -10.69 -12.62
C GLN A 308 9.65 -9.66 -13.08
N ARG A 309 10.23 -8.89 -12.14
CA ARG A 309 11.22 -7.85 -12.45
C ARG A 309 12.46 -8.39 -13.15
N TYR A 310 12.95 -9.56 -12.72
CA TYR A 310 14.16 -10.16 -13.26
C TYR A 310 13.89 -11.25 -14.31
N GLY A 311 12.62 -11.50 -14.65
CA GLY A 311 12.24 -12.49 -15.66
C GLY A 311 12.68 -13.92 -15.32
N VAL A 312 12.68 -14.28 -14.04
CA VAL A 312 13.02 -15.64 -13.57
C VAL A 312 11.74 -16.39 -13.23
N PRO A 313 11.51 -17.61 -13.74
CA PRO A 313 10.29 -18.35 -13.49
C PRO A 313 10.06 -18.65 -12.00
N ILE A 314 8.81 -18.52 -11.56
CA ILE A 314 8.36 -19.02 -10.25
C ILE A 314 8.13 -20.52 -10.38
N GLN A 315 8.87 -21.32 -9.61
CA GLN A 315 8.71 -22.77 -9.56
C GLN A 315 7.56 -23.16 -8.61
N VAL A 316 7.51 -22.51 -7.44
CA VAL A 316 6.48 -22.78 -6.42
C VAL A 316 6.13 -21.47 -5.71
N ARG A 317 4.83 -21.25 -5.51
CA ARG A 317 4.28 -20.11 -4.75
C ARG A 317 3.98 -20.50 -3.31
N SER A 318 3.88 -19.52 -2.42
CA SER A 318 3.45 -19.71 -1.03
C SER A 318 4.24 -20.77 -0.26
N ILE A 319 5.58 -20.71 -0.30
CA ILE A 319 6.46 -21.67 0.38
C ILE A 319 6.80 -21.30 1.83
N GLN A 320 6.24 -20.21 2.35
CA GLN A 320 6.36 -19.84 3.75
C GLN A 320 5.71 -20.86 4.69
N ASP A 321 6.35 -21.10 5.83
CA ASP A 321 5.89 -22.06 6.84
C ASP A 321 4.61 -21.58 7.56
N ARG A 322 4.31 -20.26 7.50
CA ARG A 322 3.14 -19.63 8.11
C ARG A 322 2.36 -18.78 7.12
N GLU A 323 1.05 -19.04 7.02
CA GLU A 323 0.14 -18.28 6.15
C GLU A 323 -0.23 -16.89 6.72
N ASP A 324 -0.07 -16.68 8.04
CA ASP A 324 -0.42 -15.44 8.74
C ASP A 324 0.73 -14.41 8.82
N ASN A 325 1.72 -14.52 7.93
CA ASN A 325 2.84 -13.60 7.85
C ASN A 325 2.44 -12.28 7.16
N VAL A 326 2.38 -11.20 7.93
CA VAL A 326 1.97 -9.88 7.44
C VAL A 326 2.98 -8.84 7.92
N THR A 327 3.43 -7.99 7.00
CA THR A 327 4.24 -6.82 7.34
C THR A 327 3.39 -5.57 7.22
N ARG A 328 3.44 -4.74 8.26
CA ARG A 328 2.87 -3.41 8.29
C ARG A 328 3.90 -2.40 7.81
N PHE A 329 3.50 -1.62 6.82
CA PHE A 329 4.25 -0.49 6.27
C PHE A 329 3.52 0.81 6.58
N LEU A 330 4.28 1.88 6.74
CA LEU A 330 3.76 3.23 6.93
C LEU A 330 4.22 4.11 5.79
N VAL A 331 3.30 4.97 5.35
CA VAL A 331 3.56 6.02 4.37
C VAL A 331 3.80 7.32 5.13
N VAL A 332 4.96 7.92 4.93
CA VAL A 332 5.38 9.17 5.56
C VAL A 332 5.40 10.32 4.55
N GLY A 333 5.01 11.51 5.00
CA GLY A 333 4.97 12.68 4.15
C GLY A 333 4.78 13.97 4.94
N LYS A 334 4.66 15.08 4.21
CA LYS A 334 4.33 16.39 4.79
C LYS A 334 2.82 16.61 4.92
N THR A 335 2.04 15.80 4.19
CA THR A 335 0.57 15.82 4.19
C THR A 335 0.00 15.36 5.53
N ARG A 336 -1.03 16.07 5.99
CA ARG A 336 -1.85 15.66 7.13
C ARG A 336 -3.19 15.15 6.60
N ALA A 337 -3.48 13.88 6.83
CA ALA A 337 -4.78 13.33 6.43
C ALA A 337 -5.90 14.04 7.21
N LYS A 338 -7.07 14.13 6.58
CA LYS A 338 -8.26 14.69 7.20
C LYS A 338 -9.03 13.58 7.91
N PRO A 339 -9.81 13.90 8.95
CA PRO A 339 -10.64 12.90 9.63
C PRO A 339 -11.62 12.25 8.65
N LEU A 340 -11.66 10.91 8.63
CA LEU A 340 -12.77 10.16 8.05
C LEU A 340 -13.97 10.12 9.01
N GLY A 341 -13.70 10.19 10.32
CA GLY A 341 -14.71 10.06 11.36
C GLY A 341 -15.20 8.62 11.54
N GLU A 342 -16.09 8.43 12.51
CA GLU A 342 -16.76 7.15 12.81
C GLU A 342 -15.79 6.01 13.20
N GLY A 343 -14.66 6.34 13.83
CA GLY A 343 -13.66 5.35 14.24
C GLY A 343 -12.89 4.70 13.09
N ARG A 344 -12.95 5.29 11.88
CA ARG A 344 -12.23 4.83 10.69
C ARG A 344 -10.83 5.43 10.55
N ASP A 345 -10.38 6.17 11.56
CA ASP A 345 -9.06 6.76 11.63
C ASP A 345 -8.22 6.02 12.68
N LYS A 346 -6.91 5.98 12.45
CA LYS A 346 -5.92 5.56 13.44
C LYS A 346 -4.98 6.72 13.69
N THR A 347 -4.60 6.92 14.94
CA THR A 347 -3.61 7.92 15.34
C THR A 347 -2.42 7.23 16.00
N SER A 348 -1.22 7.59 15.58
CA SER A 348 0.03 7.10 16.18
C SER A 348 0.69 8.20 17.01
N LEU A 349 1.13 7.83 18.21
CA LEU A 349 1.78 8.71 19.18
C LEU A 349 3.09 8.08 19.66
N VAL A 350 4.06 8.92 20.00
CA VAL A 350 5.21 8.55 20.83
C VAL A 350 5.14 9.34 22.11
N ILE A 351 5.21 8.66 23.24
CA ILE A 351 5.25 9.30 24.55
C ILE A 351 6.48 8.84 25.33
N SER A 352 6.96 9.68 26.23
CA SER A 352 7.89 9.29 27.29
C SER A 352 7.26 9.62 28.63
N LEU A 353 7.39 8.68 29.56
CA LEU A 353 6.77 8.77 30.88
C LEU A 353 7.72 9.43 31.88
N LYS A 354 7.16 10.04 32.91
CA LYS A 354 7.92 10.37 34.12
C LYS A 354 8.22 9.08 34.90
N ASP A 355 9.40 9.02 35.51
CA ASP A 355 9.78 7.89 36.36
C ASP A 355 9.07 7.99 37.72
N GLU A 356 7.83 7.48 37.78
CA GLU A 356 7.02 7.42 38.99
C GLU A 356 6.11 6.19 39.03
N PRO A 357 5.76 5.68 40.23
CA PRO A 357 4.81 4.57 40.36
C PRO A 357 3.47 4.86 39.68
N GLY A 358 3.05 3.93 38.81
CA GLY A 358 1.79 4.02 38.07
C GLY A 358 1.83 4.97 36.86
N ALA A 359 2.99 5.49 36.45
CA ALA A 359 3.08 6.43 35.31
C ALA A 359 2.41 5.91 34.02
N LEU A 360 2.61 4.63 33.70
CA LEU A 360 1.98 4.01 32.53
C LEU A 360 0.46 3.96 32.67
N GLU A 361 -0.03 3.53 33.84
CA GLU A 361 -1.47 3.43 34.11
C GLU A 361 -2.14 4.81 34.04
N LYS A 362 -1.57 5.84 34.68
CA LYS A 362 -2.05 7.22 34.63
C LYS A 362 -2.10 7.77 33.21
N THR A 363 -1.19 7.33 32.35
CA THR A 363 -1.10 7.78 30.95
C THR A 363 -2.06 7.04 30.02
N LEU A 364 -2.37 5.78 30.30
CA LEU A 364 -3.31 4.98 29.50
C LEU A 364 -4.77 5.15 29.94
N ARG A 365 -5.02 5.47 31.22
CA ARG A 365 -6.35 5.69 31.79
C ARG A 365 -7.21 6.69 31.00
N PRO A 366 -6.69 7.83 30.52
CA PRO A 366 -7.49 8.81 29.77
C PRO A 366 -8.11 8.26 28.48
N PHE A 367 -7.45 7.30 27.82
CA PHE A 367 -7.98 6.62 26.64
C PHE A 367 -9.07 5.63 27.03
N GLY A 368 -8.79 4.77 28.01
CA GLY A 368 -9.73 3.72 28.46
C GLY A 368 -11.02 4.29 29.04
N SER A 369 -10.95 5.35 29.85
CA SER A 369 -12.13 5.99 30.46
C SER A 369 -13.08 6.63 29.44
N ARG A 370 -12.58 6.92 28.23
CA ARG A 370 -13.34 7.50 27.11
C ARG A 370 -13.71 6.48 26.03
N GLY A 371 -13.42 5.19 26.25
CA GLY A 371 -13.70 4.13 25.28
C GLY A 371 -12.82 4.20 24.02
N ILE A 372 -11.67 4.87 24.08
CA ILE A 372 -10.71 4.95 22.97
C ILE A 372 -9.88 3.67 22.97
N ASN A 373 -10.03 2.87 21.91
CA ASN A 373 -9.31 1.61 21.78
C ASN A 373 -7.84 1.83 21.41
N LEU A 374 -6.93 1.21 22.15
CA LEU A 374 -5.50 1.16 21.82
C LEU A 374 -5.22 -0.13 21.04
N SER A 375 -4.76 0.02 19.80
CA SER A 375 -4.47 -1.10 18.90
C SER A 375 -3.02 -1.58 18.96
N LYS A 376 -2.12 -0.77 19.53
CA LYS A 376 -0.71 -1.11 19.73
C LYS A 376 -0.14 -0.32 20.91
N ILE A 377 0.69 -0.97 21.70
CA ILE A 377 1.60 -0.32 22.65
C ILE A 377 2.94 -1.05 22.65
N GLU A 378 4.01 -0.34 22.34
CA GLU A 378 5.37 -0.89 22.26
C GLU A 378 6.32 -0.02 23.07
N SER A 379 7.03 -0.61 24.04
CA SER A 379 7.98 0.11 24.89
C SER A 379 9.40 -0.03 24.38
N ARG A 380 10.21 1.03 24.53
CA ARG A 380 11.60 1.02 24.08
C ARG A 380 12.50 1.90 24.96
N PRO A 381 13.74 1.50 25.24
CA PRO A 381 14.71 2.38 25.88
C PRO A 381 14.99 3.62 25.02
N SER A 382 14.98 4.80 25.65
CA SER A 382 15.42 6.05 25.07
C SER A 382 16.93 6.03 24.90
N ARG A 383 17.42 6.30 23.69
CA ARG A 383 18.87 6.43 23.44
C ARG A 383 19.49 7.70 24.05
N ARG A 384 18.69 8.57 24.68
CA ARG A 384 19.13 9.87 25.22
C ARG A 384 19.57 9.81 26.68
N LYS A 385 18.95 8.95 27.49
CA LYS A 385 19.24 8.79 28.92
C LYS A 385 19.04 7.33 29.32
N ALA A 386 19.90 6.83 30.21
CA ALA A 386 19.72 5.51 30.78
C ALA A 386 18.39 5.43 31.54
N TRP A 387 17.62 4.36 31.28
CA TRP A 387 16.34 4.04 31.94
C TRP A 387 15.14 4.94 31.59
N ASP A 388 15.28 5.88 30.66
CA ASP A 388 14.13 6.55 30.05
C ASP A 388 13.48 5.62 29.03
N TYR A 389 12.14 5.55 28.97
CA TYR A 389 11.41 4.73 28.00
C TYR A 389 10.54 5.59 27.08
N LEU A 390 10.45 5.17 25.83
CA LEU A 390 9.53 5.66 24.82
C LEU A 390 8.46 4.59 24.58
N PHE A 391 7.20 5.02 24.54
CA PHE A 391 6.07 4.16 24.18
C PHE A 391 5.49 4.62 22.86
N PHE A 392 5.45 3.71 21.89
CA PHE A 392 4.73 3.90 20.63
C PHE A 392 3.32 3.38 20.82
N ILE A 393 2.33 4.24 20.62
CA ILE A 393 0.93 3.95 20.85
C ILE A 393 0.14 4.20 19.58
N ASP A 394 -0.66 3.22 19.16
CA ASP A 394 -1.68 3.43 18.14
C ASP A 394 -3.07 3.38 18.77
N LEU A 395 -3.88 4.40 18.52
CA LEU A 395 -5.28 4.48 18.96
C LEU A 395 -6.24 4.53 17.78
N ILE A 396 -7.45 4.03 17.99
CA ILE A 396 -8.56 4.17 17.03
C ILE A 396 -9.26 5.50 17.30
N GLY A 397 -9.24 6.39 16.32
CA GLY A 397 -9.67 7.79 16.42
C GLY A 397 -8.70 8.72 15.69
N HIS A 398 -9.20 9.90 15.33
CA HIS A 398 -8.41 10.95 14.70
C HIS A 398 -7.88 11.94 15.74
N TYR A 399 -6.71 12.54 15.51
CA TYR A 399 -6.12 13.52 16.43
C TYR A 399 -7.05 14.70 16.70
N GLN A 400 -7.85 15.10 15.71
CA GLN A 400 -8.81 16.21 15.83
C GLN A 400 -10.13 15.82 16.53
N ASP A 401 -10.33 14.55 16.90
CA ASP A 401 -11.55 14.14 17.59
C ASP A 401 -11.59 14.73 19.01
N PRO A 402 -12.73 15.28 19.46
CA PRO A 402 -12.83 15.91 20.78
C PRO A 402 -12.39 14.99 21.93
N LEU A 403 -12.82 13.73 21.92
CA LEU A 403 -12.46 12.75 22.95
C LEU A 403 -10.96 12.43 22.95
N VAL A 404 -10.31 12.42 21.77
CA VAL A 404 -8.86 12.19 21.65
C VAL A 404 -8.10 13.41 22.18
N GLN A 405 -8.54 14.63 21.84
CA GLN A 405 -7.93 15.86 22.36
C GLN A 405 -8.04 15.97 23.89
N GLU A 406 -9.20 15.63 24.46
CA GLU A 406 -9.38 15.60 25.92
C GLU A 406 -8.48 14.55 26.59
N ALA A 407 -8.35 13.35 26.00
CA ALA A 407 -7.45 12.32 26.51
C ALA A 407 -5.98 12.77 26.47
N LEU A 408 -5.56 13.43 25.39
CA LEU A 408 -4.21 13.99 25.24
C LEU A 408 -3.94 15.10 26.27
N ALA A 409 -4.89 16.00 26.49
CA ALA A 409 -4.74 17.07 27.49
C ALA A 409 -4.62 16.51 28.93
N GLU A 410 -5.29 15.40 29.23
CA GLU A 410 -5.19 14.74 30.54
C GLU A 410 -3.88 13.98 30.73
N LEU A 411 -3.30 13.40 29.67
CA LEU A 411 -2.06 12.62 29.76
C LEU A 411 -0.77 13.47 29.69
N GLU A 412 -0.81 14.61 29.02
CA GLU A 412 0.35 15.49 28.81
C GLU A 412 1.10 15.83 30.12
N PRO A 413 0.42 16.18 31.23
CA PRO A 413 1.10 16.46 32.51
C PRO A 413 1.88 15.26 33.09
N HIS A 414 1.55 14.04 32.69
CA HIS A 414 2.22 12.81 33.15
C HIS A 414 3.39 12.39 32.25
N CYS A 415 3.51 13.01 31.08
CA CYS A 415 4.54 12.70 30.10
C CYS A 415 5.68 13.74 30.16
N SER A 416 6.91 13.28 29.93
CA SER A 416 8.07 14.15 29.69
C SER A 416 8.22 14.52 28.21
N PHE A 417 7.59 13.74 27.33
CA PHE A 417 7.58 13.93 25.89
C PHE A 417 6.28 13.36 25.32
N VAL A 418 5.61 14.09 24.44
CA VAL A 418 4.48 13.62 23.64
C VAL A 418 4.70 14.11 22.23
N LYS A 419 4.66 13.19 21.27
CA LYS A 419 4.76 13.50 19.85
C LYS A 419 3.65 12.79 19.10
N TRP A 420 2.84 13.58 18.41
CA TRP A 420 1.92 13.08 17.43
C TRP A 420 2.67 12.73 16.15
N LEU A 421 2.57 11.47 15.70
CA LEU A 421 3.21 11.00 14.48
C LEU A 421 2.31 11.11 13.26
N GLY A 422 1.00 11.22 13.44
CA GLY A 422 0.05 11.28 12.33
C GLY A 422 -1.28 10.61 12.67
N SER A 423 -2.31 11.04 11.96
CA SER A 423 -3.63 10.41 11.95
C SER A 423 -3.97 10.09 10.51
N TYR A 424 -4.43 8.88 10.25
CA TYR A 424 -4.55 8.33 8.90
C TYR A 424 -5.66 7.28 8.82
N PRO A 425 -6.17 7.00 7.60
CA PRO A 425 -7.21 6.00 7.42
C PRO A 425 -6.86 4.62 8.00
N ASN A 426 -7.77 4.07 8.78
CA ASN A 426 -7.73 2.71 9.32
C ASN A 426 -8.68 1.80 8.55
N LEU A 427 -8.50 1.75 7.24
CA LEU A 427 -9.19 0.78 6.41
C LEU A 427 -8.37 -0.51 6.43
N ARG A 428 -8.96 -1.59 6.96
CA ARG A 428 -8.44 -2.94 6.72
C ARG A 428 -8.92 -3.33 5.32
N ASP A 429 -7.98 -3.41 4.37
CA ASP A 429 -8.22 -4.01 3.06
C ASP A 429 -8.36 -5.53 3.17
#